data_AF-A0A975MKA4-F1
#
_entry.id   AF-A0A975MKA4-F1
#
_cell.length_a   1.000
_cell.length_b   1.000
_cell.length_c   1.000
_cell.angle_alpha   90.00
_cell.angle_beta   90.00
_cell.angle_gamma   90.00
#
_symmetry.space_group_name_H-M   'P 1'
#
loop_
_entity.id
_entity.type
_entity.pdbx_description
1 polymer ?
#
loop_
_entity_poly.entity_id
_entity_poly.type
_entity_poly.pdbx_seq_one_letter_code
_entity_poly.pdbx_strand_id
1 'polypeptide(L)'
;MTNKSLSLALADDDLAKVSSAIKISIQDDLGKETMSSLIEYAPNKFPDTTKNVDVIFSNAFGTSLYDLSIEVRFNRDKMFSELKISCNRDNARELAHGITHGILQCLGPHKKGLVWLYPNRFIEGVIWSTLGADVMLLATSSVNTQTFIPAYIFIFIILVSYIFILPKLRPYNEFESRKTEDKLKWWDWFMKGSLGFIIFGTIFALLKEWFIRQTIGS
;
A
#
# COMPACT_ATOMS: atom_id res chain seq x y z
N MET A 1 13.23 0.13 -22.12
CA MET A 1 13.99 1.41 -22.14
C MET A 1 14.83 1.49 -20.87
N THR A 2 15.96 0.81 -20.89
CA THR A 2 16.94 0.75 -19.79
C THR A 2 17.84 1.98 -19.88
N ASN A 3 17.45 3.03 -19.15
CA ASN A 3 18.28 3.96 -18.39
C ASN A 3 19.70 4.28 -18.95
N LYS A 4 19.76 4.95 -20.10
CA LYS A 4 21.00 5.52 -20.67
C LYS A 4 21.64 6.61 -19.79
N SER A 5 20.86 7.18 -18.87
CA SER A 5 21.29 8.09 -17.81
C SER A 5 22.00 7.39 -16.64
N LEU A 6 21.72 6.10 -16.42
CA LEU A 6 22.30 5.30 -15.34
C LEU A 6 23.67 4.73 -15.75
N SER A 7 23.88 4.48 -17.04
CA SER A 7 25.19 4.11 -17.60
C SER A 7 26.18 5.29 -17.74
N LEU A 8 25.70 6.54 -17.68
CA LEU A 8 26.55 7.73 -17.71
C LEU A 8 27.01 8.15 -16.30
N ALA A 9 26.38 7.64 -15.25
CA ALA A 9 26.64 8.01 -13.86
C ALA A 9 27.49 6.99 -13.08
N LEU A 10 27.89 5.88 -13.69
CA LEU A 10 28.53 4.76 -12.99
C LEU A 10 29.76 4.29 -13.75
N ALA A 11 30.91 4.89 -13.44
CA ALA A 11 32.12 4.07 -13.41
C ALA A 11 31.91 3.02 -12.30
N ASP A 12 32.34 1.77 -12.51
CA ASP A 12 32.18 0.69 -11.51
C ASP A 12 32.76 1.08 -10.13
N ASP A 13 33.79 1.94 -10.12
CA ASP A 13 34.39 2.52 -8.91
C ASP A 13 33.43 3.43 -8.11
N ASP A 14 32.52 4.14 -8.77
CA ASP A 14 31.57 5.04 -8.10
C ASP A 14 30.40 4.26 -7.48
N LEU A 15 29.99 3.13 -8.10
CA LEU A 15 29.06 2.18 -7.47
C LEU A 15 29.63 1.58 -6.18
N ALA A 16 30.91 1.21 -6.18
CA ALA A 16 31.59 0.67 -4.99
C ALA A 16 31.66 1.71 -3.85
N LYS A 17 31.92 2.98 -4.18
CA LYS A 17 31.89 4.08 -3.20
C LYS A 17 30.48 4.37 -2.67
N VAL A 18 29.48 4.37 -3.54
CA VAL A 18 28.09 4.59 -3.15
C VAL A 18 27.59 3.43 -2.27
N SER A 19 27.91 2.19 -2.62
CA SER A 19 27.48 1.00 -1.86
C SER A 19 28.15 0.85 -0.49
N SER A 20 29.36 1.40 -0.31
CA SER A 20 30.05 1.47 1.00
C SER A 20 29.62 2.67 1.84
N ALA A 21 28.98 3.68 1.23
CA ALA A 21 28.41 4.84 1.92
C ALA A 21 26.97 4.61 2.44
N ILE A 22 26.36 3.46 2.11
CA ILE A 22 25.04 3.05 2.58
C ILE A 22 25.22 2.23 3.86
N LYS A 23 24.67 2.71 4.96
CA LYS A 23 24.51 1.95 6.21
C LYS A 23 23.07 1.51 6.34
N ILE A 24 22.87 0.25 6.68
CA ILE A 24 21.54 -0.31 6.91
C ILE A 24 21.48 -0.76 8.36
N SER A 25 20.39 -0.43 9.02
CA SER A 25 20.10 -0.99 10.33
C SER A 25 18.72 -1.57 10.38
N ILE A 26 18.62 -2.77 10.93
CA ILE A 26 17.39 -3.54 11.04
C ILE A 26 17.15 -3.74 12.53
N GLN A 27 15.99 -3.30 13.02
CA GLN A 27 15.59 -3.55 14.39
C GLN A 27 14.50 -4.61 14.41
N ASP A 28 14.77 -5.66 15.16
CA ASP A 28 13.91 -6.80 15.40
C ASP A 28 13.57 -6.90 16.89
N ASP A 29 12.78 -7.90 17.26
CA ASP A 29 12.51 -8.22 18.68
C ASP A 29 13.77 -8.64 19.45
N LEU A 30 14.77 -9.20 18.76
CA LEU A 30 16.02 -9.69 19.37
C LEU A 30 17.08 -8.60 19.56
N GLY A 31 16.95 -7.46 18.87
CA GLY A 31 17.96 -6.40 18.93
C GLY A 31 18.04 -5.58 17.64
N LYS A 32 19.11 -4.79 17.54
CA LYS A 32 19.42 -3.95 16.38
C LYS A 32 20.66 -4.51 15.68
N GLU A 33 20.48 -4.93 14.44
CA GLU A 33 21.57 -5.34 13.55
C GLU A 33 21.97 -4.14 12.68
N THR A 34 23.27 -3.91 12.55
CA THR A 34 23.83 -2.83 11.70
C THR A 34 24.78 -3.45 10.70
N MET A 35 24.55 -3.15 9.42
CA MET A 35 25.35 -3.63 8.30
C MET A 35 26.00 -2.44 7.61
N SER A 36 27.25 -2.63 7.20
CA SER A 36 28.05 -1.58 6.53
C SER A 36 27.75 -1.45 5.05
N SER A 37 27.06 -2.43 4.46
CA SER A 37 26.70 -2.41 3.04
C SER A 37 25.40 -3.17 2.79
N LEU A 38 24.70 -2.79 1.71
CA LEU A 38 23.56 -3.54 1.18
C LEU A 38 23.97 -4.96 0.72
N ILE A 39 25.24 -5.15 0.33
CA ILE A 39 25.76 -6.45 -0.15
C ILE A 39 25.83 -7.49 0.99
N GLU A 40 26.01 -7.03 2.23
CA GLU A 40 26.07 -7.91 3.41
C GLU A 40 24.70 -8.50 3.77
N TYR A 41 23.61 -7.87 3.29
CA TYR A 41 22.26 -8.34 3.54
C TYR A 41 21.92 -9.52 2.62
N ALA A 42 22.18 -10.74 3.11
CA ALA A 42 21.96 -11.98 2.38
C ALA A 42 20.48 -12.44 2.20
N PRO A 43 19.52 -12.15 3.11
CA PRO A 43 18.20 -12.78 3.00
C PRO A 43 17.26 -12.04 2.04
N ASN A 44 16.59 -12.81 1.17
CA ASN A 44 15.57 -12.29 0.24
C ASN A 44 14.30 -11.76 0.94
N LYS A 45 14.12 -12.05 2.23
CA LYS A 45 12.93 -11.71 3.03
C LYS A 45 13.36 -11.26 4.42
N PHE A 46 12.62 -10.32 4.98
CA PHE A 46 12.81 -9.91 6.36
C PHE A 46 12.28 -10.98 7.31
N PRO A 47 12.90 -11.14 8.49
CA PRO A 47 12.30 -11.89 9.59
C PRO A 47 10.90 -11.37 9.94
N ASP A 48 10.05 -12.24 10.46
CA ASP A 48 8.69 -11.84 10.89
C ASP A 48 8.69 -10.88 12.10
N THR A 49 9.83 -10.74 12.75
CA THR A 49 10.08 -9.92 13.95
C THR A 49 10.56 -8.51 13.62
N THR A 50 10.78 -8.17 12.34
CA THR A 50 11.30 -6.86 11.95
C THR A 50 10.30 -5.74 12.21
N LYS A 51 10.74 -4.77 13.01
CA LYS A 51 9.97 -3.59 13.43
C LYS A 51 10.30 -2.38 12.57
N ASN A 52 11.58 -2.14 12.34
CA ASN A 52 12.03 -1.05 11.49
C ASN A 52 13.28 -1.42 10.68
N VAL A 53 13.46 -0.71 9.58
CA VAL A 53 14.63 -0.75 8.71
C VAL A 53 15.04 0.70 8.44
N ASP A 54 16.17 1.10 8.98
CA ASP A 54 16.79 2.39 8.75
C ASP A 54 17.82 2.25 7.63
N VAL A 55 17.68 3.05 6.57
CA VAL A 55 18.67 3.18 5.50
C VAL A 55 19.28 4.56 5.60
N ILE A 56 20.55 4.63 5.99
CA ILE A 56 21.30 5.87 6.15
C ILE A 56 22.32 5.97 5.04
N PHE A 57 22.24 7.05 4.30
CA PHE A 57 23.15 7.39 3.23
C PHE A 57 23.88 8.67 3.61
N SER A 58 25.19 8.56 3.77
CA SER A 58 26.04 9.69 4.20
C SER A 58 27.32 9.71 3.40
N ASN A 59 27.73 10.89 2.92
CA ASN A 59 29.05 11.16 2.31
C ASN A 59 29.36 10.35 1.04
N ALA A 60 28.34 9.97 0.25
CA ALA A 60 28.52 9.03 -0.85
C ALA A 60 29.09 9.62 -2.14
N PHE A 61 28.94 10.92 -2.40
CA PHE A 61 29.32 11.53 -3.69
C PHE A 61 30.56 12.43 -3.60
N GLY A 62 31.60 11.94 -2.91
CA GLY A 62 32.90 12.62 -2.86
C GLY A 62 32.85 14.07 -2.35
N THR A 63 33.78 14.90 -2.82
CA THR A 63 33.91 16.31 -2.42
C THR A 63 32.73 17.19 -2.86
N SER A 64 31.95 16.74 -3.86
CA SER A 64 30.87 17.55 -4.43
C SER A 64 29.56 17.45 -3.67
N LEU A 65 29.31 16.46 -2.79
CA LEU A 65 28.09 16.38 -1.94
C LEU A 65 28.40 15.84 -0.53
N TYR A 66 29.53 16.24 0.05
CA TYR A 66 29.99 15.75 1.37
C TYR A 66 29.05 16.08 2.54
N ASP A 67 28.15 17.04 2.38
CA ASP A 67 27.21 17.52 3.40
C ASP A 67 25.79 16.94 3.24
N LEU A 68 25.56 16.13 2.20
CA LEU A 68 24.27 15.49 1.95
C LEU A 68 24.14 14.21 2.79
N SER A 69 23.12 14.18 3.65
CA SER A 69 22.70 12.99 4.39
C SER A 69 21.24 12.69 4.12
N ILE A 70 20.95 11.45 3.75
CA ILE A 70 19.59 10.94 3.52
C ILE A 70 19.37 9.78 4.48
N GLU A 71 18.36 9.89 5.33
CA GLU A 71 17.92 8.83 6.24
C GLU A 71 16.49 8.45 5.86
N VAL A 72 16.30 7.17 5.54
CA VAL A 72 14.99 6.60 5.23
C VAL A 72 14.68 5.55 6.27
N ARG A 73 13.73 5.85 7.15
CA ARG A 73 13.22 4.91 8.15
C ARG A 73 11.94 4.28 7.64
N PHE A 74 11.98 2.98 7.41
CA PHE A 74 10.80 2.17 7.21
C PHE A 74 10.39 1.58 8.55
N ASN A 75 9.18 1.87 9.00
CA ASN A 75 8.58 1.24 10.16
C ASN A 75 7.36 0.43 9.74
N ARG A 76 7.07 -0.64 10.50
CA ARG A 76 5.85 -1.43 10.35
C ARG A 76 4.59 -0.55 10.45
N ASP A 77 4.59 0.43 11.33
CA ASP A 77 3.54 1.44 11.40
C ASP A 77 3.94 2.68 10.60
N LYS A 78 3.09 3.03 9.64
CA LYS A 78 3.25 4.15 8.72
C LYS A 78 3.51 5.47 9.44
N MET A 79 2.90 5.71 10.60
CA MET A 79 3.07 6.97 11.32
C MET A 79 4.50 7.20 11.80
N PHE A 80 5.29 6.14 11.94
CA PHE A 80 6.68 6.20 12.37
C PHE A 80 7.68 5.97 11.23
N SER A 81 7.21 5.85 9.98
CA SER A 81 8.08 5.87 8.79
C SER A 81 8.45 7.32 8.47
N GLU A 82 9.74 7.58 8.29
CA GLU A 82 10.28 8.93 8.15
C GLU A 82 11.29 9.00 7.00
N LEU A 83 11.27 10.10 6.25
CA LEU A 83 12.30 10.45 5.28
C LEU A 83 12.91 11.77 5.73
N LYS A 84 14.19 11.73 6.09
CA LYS A 84 14.94 12.90 6.53
C LYS A 84 16.07 13.16 5.54
N ILE A 85 16.11 14.37 5.01
CA ILE A 85 17.16 14.83 4.10
C ILE A 85 17.80 16.07 4.74
N SER A 86 19.11 15.99 4.97
CA SER A 86 19.91 17.09 5.52
C SER A 86 20.94 17.51 4.47
N CYS A 87 21.00 18.80 4.15
CA CYS A 87 21.95 19.39 3.21
C CYS A 87 22.14 20.87 3.57
N ASN A 88 23.37 21.38 3.47
CA ASN A 88 23.72 22.74 3.82
C ASN A 88 24.37 23.46 2.63
N ARG A 89 23.52 23.89 1.66
CA ARG A 89 23.94 24.48 0.38
C ARG A 89 22.99 25.54 -0.14
N ASP A 90 23.50 26.30 -1.10
CA ASP A 90 22.68 27.06 -2.03
C ASP A 90 21.68 26.12 -2.72
N ASN A 91 20.42 26.53 -2.80
CA ASN A 91 19.31 25.74 -3.34
C ASN A 91 19.02 24.41 -2.61
N ALA A 92 19.43 24.24 -1.35
CA ALA A 92 19.16 23.03 -0.56
C ALA A 92 17.67 22.61 -0.58
N ARG A 93 16.74 23.57 -0.62
CA ARG A 93 15.29 23.29 -0.69
C ARG A 93 14.90 22.57 -1.98
N GLU A 94 15.36 23.05 -3.13
CA GLU A 94 15.05 22.46 -4.44
C GLU A 94 15.66 21.07 -4.55
N LEU A 95 16.91 20.94 -4.10
CA LEU A 95 17.61 19.65 -4.07
C LEU A 95 16.88 18.64 -3.19
N ALA A 96 16.51 19.02 -1.96
CA ALA A 96 15.75 18.16 -1.06
C ALA A 96 14.40 17.76 -1.63
N HIS A 97 13.68 18.68 -2.31
CA HIS A 97 12.43 18.37 -2.98
C HIS A 97 12.62 17.40 -4.15
N GLY A 98 13.65 17.60 -4.98
CA GLY A 98 13.97 16.72 -6.10
C GLY A 98 14.32 15.31 -5.64
N ILE A 99 15.17 15.19 -4.61
CA ILE A 99 15.53 13.90 -4.00
C ILE A 99 14.29 13.23 -3.38
N THR A 100 13.49 13.97 -2.63
CA THR A 100 12.24 13.45 -2.04
C THR A 100 11.33 12.89 -3.12
N HIS A 101 11.12 13.64 -4.20
CA HIS A 101 10.29 13.22 -5.32
C HIS A 101 10.86 11.94 -5.98
N GLY A 102 12.16 11.90 -6.25
CA GLY A 102 12.83 10.74 -6.82
C GLY A 102 12.71 9.49 -5.93
N ILE A 103 12.94 9.63 -4.62
CA ILE A 103 12.77 8.52 -3.66
C ILE A 103 11.33 8.04 -3.65
N LEU A 104 10.34 8.95 -3.57
CA LEU A 104 8.93 8.58 -3.57
C LEU A 104 8.50 7.92 -4.89
N GLN A 105 9.06 8.35 -6.02
CA GLN A 105 8.81 7.74 -7.32
C GLN A 105 9.38 6.31 -7.39
N CYS A 106 10.59 6.10 -6.86
CA CYS A 106 11.19 4.76 -6.75
C CYS A 106 10.42 3.86 -5.79
N LEU A 107 9.96 4.38 -4.65
CA LEU A 107 9.19 3.61 -3.66
C LEU A 107 7.76 3.34 -4.12
N GLY A 108 7.18 4.17 -4.97
CA GLY A 108 5.78 4.11 -5.41
C GLY A 108 5.34 2.71 -5.88
N PRO A 109 6.03 2.08 -6.85
CA PRO A 109 5.73 0.73 -7.32
C PRO A 109 5.89 -0.36 -6.26
N HIS A 110 6.78 -0.14 -5.28
CA HIS A 110 7.11 -1.11 -4.24
C HIS A 110 6.28 -0.97 -2.97
N LYS A 111 5.41 0.05 -2.88
CA LYS A 111 4.35 0.10 -1.88
C LYS A 111 3.35 -1.02 -2.20
N LYS A 112 3.66 -2.24 -1.74
CA LYS A 112 2.78 -3.41 -1.84
C LYS A 112 1.53 -3.17 -0.99
N GLY A 113 0.52 -2.61 -1.61
CA GLY A 113 -0.81 -2.47 -1.04
C GLY A 113 -1.80 -2.36 -2.19
N LEU A 114 -2.92 -3.07 -2.09
CA LEU A 114 -4.09 -2.87 -2.93
C LEU A 114 -4.47 -1.38 -2.82
N VAL A 115 -3.93 -0.52 -3.69
CA VAL A 115 -4.15 0.93 -3.63
C VAL A 115 -5.65 1.24 -3.69
N TRP A 116 -6.42 0.39 -4.37
CA TRP A 116 -7.88 0.43 -4.41
C TRP A 116 -8.59 0.15 -3.07
N LEU A 117 -7.93 -0.43 -2.06
CA LEU A 117 -8.47 -0.64 -0.70
C LEU A 117 -8.21 0.55 0.23
N TYR A 118 -7.39 1.50 -0.20
CA TYR A 118 -7.21 2.78 0.47
C TYR A 118 -7.77 3.85 -0.44
N PRO A 119 -9.10 4.09 -0.42
CA PRO A 119 -9.70 5.08 -1.29
C PRO A 119 -8.98 6.41 -1.10
N ASN A 120 -8.58 7.03 -2.21
CA ASN A 120 -8.10 8.41 -2.17
C ASN A 120 -9.21 9.27 -1.53
N ARG A 121 -8.86 10.35 -0.81
CA ARG A 121 -9.83 11.29 -0.21
C ARG A 121 -10.93 11.73 -1.19
N PHE A 122 -10.60 11.80 -2.48
CA PHE A 122 -11.57 12.03 -3.54
C PHE A 122 -12.64 10.92 -3.64
N ILE A 123 -12.23 9.65 -3.67
CA ILE A 123 -13.13 8.49 -3.73
C ILE A 123 -13.96 8.40 -2.44
N GLU A 124 -13.34 8.65 -1.27
CA GLU A 124 -14.08 8.75 -0.01
C GLU A 124 -15.18 9.82 -0.09
N GLY A 125 -14.85 11.01 -0.60
CA GLY A 125 -15.80 12.10 -0.79
C GLY A 125 -16.95 11.74 -1.74
N VAL A 126 -16.66 11.03 -2.84
CA VAL A 126 -17.68 10.54 -3.77
C VAL A 126 -18.60 9.51 -3.09
N ILE A 127 -18.04 8.56 -2.34
CA ILE A 127 -18.84 7.56 -1.61
C ILE A 127 -19.78 8.23 -0.61
N TRP A 128 -19.26 9.17 0.19
CA TRP A 128 -20.06 9.89 1.19
C TRP A 128 -21.14 10.77 0.55
N SER A 129 -20.85 11.43 -0.56
CA SER A 129 -21.84 12.26 -1.25
C SER A 129 -22.94 11.41 -1.90
N THR A 130 -22.60 10.25 -2.48
CA THR A 130 -23.60 9.30 -3.00
C THR A 130 -24.49 8.74 -1.90
N LEU A 131 -23.91 8.36 -0.74
CA LEU A 131 -24.68 7.90 0.41
C LEU A 131 -25.62 8.98 0.94
N GLY A 132 -25.14 10.23 1.04
CA GLY A 132 -25.96 11.36 1.49
C GLY A 132 -27.11 11.66 0.52
N ALA A 133 -26.84 11.60 -0.79
CA ALA A 133 -27.85 11.78 -1.82
C ALA A 133 -28.93 10.68 -1.77
N ASP A 134 -28.54 9.42 -1.63
CA ASP A 134 -29.47 8.27 -1.55
C ASP A 134 -30.39 8.38 -0.33
N VAL A 135 -29.86 8.76 0.83
CA VAL A 135 -30.66 8.97 2.06
C VAL A 135 -31.66 10.12 1.87
N MET A 136 -31.25 11.22 1.24
CA MET A 136 -32.14 12.35 0.96
C MET A 136 -33.24 11.99 -0.05
N LEU A 137 -32.90 11.18 -1.05
CA LEU A 137 -33.84 10.70 -2.07
C LEU A 137 -34.87 9.75 -1.45
N LEU A 138 -34.44 8.84 -0.56
CA LEU A 138 -35.34 8.00 0.24
C LEU A 138 -36.27 8.82 1.12
N ALA A 139 -35.78 9.89 1.75
CA ALA A 139 -36.58 10.75 2.63
C ALA A 139 -37.66 11.56 1.88
N THR A 140 -37.44 11.84 0.60
CA THR A 140 -38.34 12.68 -0.22
C THR A 140 -39.22 11.88 -1.17
N SER A 141 -38.87 10.63 -1.46
CA SER A 141 -39.65 9.80 -2.37
C SER A 141 -40.92 9.26 -1.70
N SER A 142 -42.07 9.41 -2.36
CA SER A 142 -43.34 8.76 -2.01
C SER A 142 -43.41 7.30 -2.48
N VAL A 143 -42.27 6.72 -2.86
CA VAL A 143 -42.16 5.35 -3.36
C VAL A 143 -42.36 4.39 -2.19
N ASN A 144 -42.96 3.22 -2.43
CA ASN A 144 -43.16 2.20 -1.40
C ASN A 144 -41.80 1.71 -0.87
N THR A 145 -41.29 2.37 0.16
CA THR A 145 -39.92 2.26 0.66
C THR A 145 -39.63 0.91 1.31
N GLN A 146 -40.66 0.18 1.75
CA GLN A 146 -40.50 -1.10 2.45
C GLN A 146 -39.72 -2.14 1.66
N THR A 147 -39.83 -2.16 0.32
CA THR A 147 -39.16 -3.17 -0.51
C THR A 147 -37.66 -2.90 -0.65
N PHE A 148 -37.22 -1.64 -0.57
CA PHE A 148 -35.84 -1.24 -0.87
C PHE A 148 -34.98 -1.02 0.37
N ILE A 149 -35.58 -0.76 1.54
CA ILE A 149 -34.86 -0.55 2.81
C ILE A 149 -33.79 -1.63 3.09
N PRO A 150 -34.06 -2.94 2.92
CA PRO A 150 -33.05 -3.97 3.19
C PRO A 150 -31.82 -3.85 2.28
N ALA A 151 -32.01 -3.50 1.01
CA ALA A 151 -30.92 -3.33 0.05
C ALA A 151 -30.02 -2.13 0.42
N TYR A 152 -30.63 -1.01 0.82
CA TYR A 152 -29.88 0.16 1.28
C TYR A 152 -29.09 -0.10 2.56
N ILE A 153 -29.69 -0.80 3.54
CA ILE A 153 -28.99 -1.21 4.77
C ILE A 153 -27.79 -2.10 4.41
N PHE A 154 -27.96 -3.04 3.49
CA PHE A 154 -26.88 -3.91 3.04
C PHE A 154 -25.74 -3.14 2.36
N ILE A 155 -26.06 -2.21 1.45
CA ILE A 155 -25.07 -1.34 0.79
C ILE A 155 -24.34 -0.48 1.83
N PHE A 156 -25.06 0.10 2.79
CA PHE A 156 -24.48 0.87 3.87
C PHE A 156 -23.51 0.05 4.72
N ILE A 157 -23.88 -1.18 5.09
CA ILE A 157 -22.99 -2.10 5.83
C ILE A 157 -21.72 -2.40 5.02
N ILE A 158 -21.85 -2.66 3.71
CA ILE A 158 -20.69 -2.89 2.83
C ILE A 158 -19.77 -1.66 2.79
N LEU A 159 -20.32 -0.46 2.61
CA LEU A 159 -19.54 0.77 2.50
C LEU A 159 -18.87 1.14 3.82
N VAL A 160 -19.58 1.02 4.95
CA VAL A 160 -19.01 1.21 6.29
C VAL A 160 -17.93 0.17 6.56
N SER A 161 -18.16 -1.11 6.22
CA SER A 161 -17.13 -2.15 6.35
C SER A 161 -15.90 -1.83 5.48
N TYR A 162 -16.11 -1.39 4.24
CA TYR A 162 -15.04 -0.99 3.33
C TYR A 162 -14.22 0.19 3.85
N ILE A 163 -14.84 1.21 4.44
CA ILE A 163 -14.13 2.39 4.95
C ILE A 163 -13.46 2.11 6.32
N PHE A 164 -14.14 1.39 7.23
CA PHE A 164 -13.70 1.29 8.62
C PHE A 164 -13.03 -0.03 8.98
N ILE A 165 -13.43 -1.13 8.34
CA ILE A 165 -12.98 -2.48 8.68
C ILE A 165 -11.83 -2.90 7.77
N LEU A 166 -11.96 -2.72 6.44
CA LEU A 166 -10.93 -3.16 5.50
C LEU A 166 -9.55 -2.51 5.70
N PRO A 167 -9.42 -1.20 5.99
CA PRO A 167 -8.12 -0.59 6.28
C PRO A 167 -7.48 -1.11 7.58
N LYS A 168 -8.28 -1.58 8.54
CA LYS A 168 -7.77 -2.20 9.77
C LYS A 168 -7.34 -3.64 9.57
N LEU A 169 -7.95 -4.33 8.61
CA LEU A 169 -7.67 -5.74 8.32
C LEU A 169 -6.37 -5.97 7.54
N ARG A 170 -5.74 -4.92 7.01
CA ARG A 170 -4.47 -5.04 6.28
C ARG A 170 -3.50 -3.93 6.68
N PRO A 171 -2.36 -4.23 7.33
CA PRO A 171 -1.41 -3.19 7.68
C PRO A 171 -0.80 -2.57 6.42
N TYR A 172 -0.65 -1.25 6.43
CA TYR A 172 -0.24 -0.45 5.29
C TYR A 172 1.20 -0.77 4.80
N ASN A 173 2.07 -1.26 5.70
CA ASN A 173 3.44 -1.67 5.40
C ASN A 173 3.81 -2.90 6.25
N GLU A 174 3.49 -4.11 5.79
CA GLU A 174 4.20 -5.29 6.32
C GLU A 174 5.46 -5.50 5.47
N PHE A 175 6.61 -5.63 6.13
CA PHE A 175 7.82 -6.09 5.46
C PHE A 175 7.53 -7.43 4.78
N GLU A 176 8.22 -7.69 3.67
CA GLU A 176 8.08 -8.96 2.97
C GLU A 176 8.68 -10.07 3.82
N SER A 177 7.79 -10.75 4.55
CA SER A 177 8.09 -11.84 5.47
C SER A 177 7.23 -13.06 5.13
N ARG A 178 7.55 -14.21 5.74
CA ARG A 178 6.78 -15.45 5.51
C ARG A 178 5.34 -15.31 6.01
N LYS A 179 5.13 -14.75 7.21
CA LYS A 179 3.78 -14.50 7.75
C LYS A 179 2.97 -13.56 6.87
N THR A 180 3.58 -12.50 6.35
CA THR A 180 2.91 -11.57 5.44
C THR A 180 2.43 -12.30 4.19
N GLU A 181 3.27 -13.15 3.59
CA GLU A 181 2.92 -13.93 2.41
C GLU A 181 1.77 -14.91 2.67
N ASP A 182 1.79 -15.61 3.80
CA ASP A 182 0.73 -16.56 4.17
C ASP A 182 -0.61 -15.85 4.41
N LYS A 183 -0.59 -14.70 5.08
CA LYS A 183 -1.79 -13.86 5.22
C LYS A 183 -2.31 -13.39 3.86
N LEU A 184 -1.44 -13.01 2.93
CA LEU A 184 -1.84 -12.59 1.59
C LEU A 184 -2.46 -13.74 0.80
N LYS A 185 -1.90 -14.96 0.89
CA LYS A 185 -2.49 -16.16 0.28
C LYS A 185 -3.87 -16.46 0.87
N TRP A 186 -4.00 -16.38 2.19
CA TRP A 186 -5.28 -16.60 2.87
C TRP A 186 -6.33 -15.55 2.46
N TRP A 187 -5.93 -14.28 2.39
CA TRP A 187 -6.80 -13.20 1.91
C TRP A 187 -7.18 -13.37 0.44
N ASP A 188 -6.24 -13.72 -0.43
CA ASP A 188 -6.51 -13.96 -1.85
C ASP A 188 -7.48 -15.12 -2.04
N TRP A 189 -7.28 -16.22 -1.31
CA TRP A 189 -8.20 -17.35 -1.27
C TRP A 189 -9.59 -16.94 -0.78
N PHE A 190 -9.68 -16.19 0.32
CA PHE A 190 -10.94 -15.72 0.88
C PHE A 190 -11.70 -14.80 -0.09
N MET A 191 -11.00 -13.85 -0.74
CA MET A 191 -11.59 -12.93 -1.71
C MET A 191 -12.10 -13.66 -2.94
N LYS A 192 -11.31 -14.60 -3.49
CA LYS A 192 -11.73 -15.43 -4.62
C LYS A 192 -12.93 -16.31 -4.28
N GLY A 193 -12.92 -16.91 -3.08
CA GLY A 193 -14.04 -17.73 -2.59
C GLY A 193 -15.32 -16.91 -2.41
N SER A 194 -15.22 -15.74 -1.79
CA SER A 194 -16.36 -14.83 -1.58
C SER A 194 -16.93 -14.33 -2.91
N LEU A 195 -16.07 -13.93 -3.85
CA LEU A 195 -16.48 -13.50 -5.18
C LEU A 195 -17.16 -14.63 -5.94
N GLY A 196 -16.59 -15.84 -5.90
CA GLY A 196 -17.19 -17.04 -6.48
C GLY A 196 -18.58 -17.31 -5.89
N PHE A 197 -18.72 -17.27 -4.57
CA PHE A 197 -19.99 -17.47 -3.89
C PHE A 197 -21.06 -16.46 -4.35
N ILE A 198 -20.71 -15.18 -4.48
CA ILE A 198 -21.64 -14.15 -4.96
C ILE A 198 -22.07 -14.44 -6.41
N ILE A 199 -21.12 -14.72 -7.30
CA ILE A 199 -21.41 -15.00 -8.71
C ILE A 199 -22.30 -16.24 -8.85
N PHE A 200 -21.89 -17.37 -8.27
CA PHE A 200 -22.65 -18.61 -8.37
C PHE A 200 -23.98 -18.56 -7.63
N GLY A 201 -24.05 -17.89 -6.47
CA GLY A 201 -25.29 -17.68 -5.73
C GLY A 201 -26.30 -16.87 -6.54
N THR A 202 -25.85 -15.81 -7.20
CA THR A 202 -26.70 -14.98 -8.07
C THR A 202 -27.18 -15.76 -9.29
N ILE A 203 -26.27 -16.47 -9.98
CA ILE A 203 -26.64 -17.31 -11.13
C ILE A 203 -27.64 -18.39 -10.72
N PHE A 204 -27.42 -19.07 -9.59
CA PHE A 204 -28.30 -20.11 -9.09
C PHE A 204 -29.69 -19.58 -8.74
N ALA A 205 -29.78 -18.40 -8.12
CA ALA A 205 -31.05 -17.75 -7.83
C ALA A 205 -31.84 -17.46 -9.11
N LEU A 206 -31.18 -16.90 -10.13
CA LEU A 206 -31.81 -16.62 -11.43
C LEU A 206 -32.27 -17.90 -12.14
N LEU A 207 -31.45 -18.96 -12.12
CA LEU A 207 -31.82 -20.26 -12.69
C LEU A 207 -33.01 -20.88 -11.98
N LYS A 208 -33.07 -20.78 -10.65
CA LYS A 208 -34.19 -21.27 -9.84
C LYS A 208 -35.49 -20.55 -10.21
N GLU A 209 -35.47 -19.22 -10.29
CA GLU A 209 -36.65 -18.45 -10.70
C GLU A 209 -37.10 -18.79 -12.12
N TRP A 210 -36.16 -18.92 -13.05
CA TRP A 210 -36.44 -19.32 -14.42
C TRP A 210 -37.12 -20.70 -14.48
N PHE A 211 -36.62 -21.67 -13.70
CA PHE A 211 -37.19 -23.02 -13.64
C PHE A 211 -38.62 -23.02 -13.06
N ILE A 212 -38.88 -22.26 -11.99
CA ILE A 212 -40.21 -22.15 -11.38
C ILE A 212 -41.22 -21.53 -12.36
N ARG A 213 -40.81 -20.55 -13.16
CA ARG A 213 -41.70 -19.95 -14.17
C ARG A 213 -42.08 -20.94 -15.28
N GLN A 214 -41.18 -21.83 -15.65
CA GLN A 214 -41.46 -22.87 -16.66
C GLN A 214 -42.45 -23.93 -16.14
N THR A 215 -42.36 -24.33 -14.87
CA THR A 215 -43.24 -25.38 -14.32
C THR A 215 -44.65 -24.92 -13.97
N ILE A 216 -44.86 -23.64 -13.67
CA ILE A 216 -46.19 -23.10 -13.36
C ILE A 216 -46.94 -22.66 -14.64
N GLY A 217 -46.21 -22.37 -15.72
CA GLY A 217 -46.77 -21.93 -16.99
C GLY A 217 -47.20 -23.05 -17.95
N SER A 218 -46.94 -24.31 -17.62
CA SER A 218 -47.34 -25.52 -18.37
C SER A 218 -48.47 -26.25 -17.68
#